data_AF-A0A3D4EK46-F1
#
_entry.id   AF-A0A3D4EK46-F1
#
_cell.length_a   1.000
_cell.length_b   1.000
_cell.length_c   1.000
_cell.angle_alpha   90.00
_cell.angle_beta   90.00
_cell.angle_gamma   90.00
#
_symmetry.space_group_name_H-M   'P 1'
#
loop_
_entity.id
_entity.type
_entity.pdbx_description
1 polymer ?
#
loop_
_entity_poly.entity_id
_entity_poly.type
_entity_poly.pdbx_seq_one_letter_code
_entity_poly.pdbx_strand_id
1 'polypeptide(L)'
;MTFKNVLQIIGGIAIVLTIAPFIAADYWWIRIFDFPHMQLTIFTAAATLAYFIKFDIKWAKDYAFMSIMIACLVFQVVKIYPYTPLAEKDVLDSTITDQNRTFKLLVANVLQKNKKHEALLEEVEAKDPHILLLLETDKDWLNAIAPTLSKNYPHYKGISLDNTYGMLLYSKFPLEEPKIHFQIDDSIPSIESVVQLPSGDRFELYAIHPTPPMPQHNPMSTDR
;
A
#
# COMPACT_ATOMS: atom_id res chain seq x y z
N MET A 1 -29.08 -22.79 -24.75
CA MET A 1 -28.34 -21.51 -24.71
C MET A 1 -27.36 -21.50 -25.89
N THR A 2 -27.35 -20.48 -26.74
CA THR A 2 -26.38 -20.42 -27.85
C THR A 2 -25.00 -20.04 -27.31
N PHE A 3 -23.94 -20.41 -28.03
CA PHE A 3 -22.57 -20.03 -27.66
C PHE A 3 -22.40 -18.50 -27.54
N LYS A 4 -23.08 -17.72 -28.39
CA LYS A 4 -23.10 -16.25 -28.31
C LYS A 4 -23.75 -15.75 -27.01
N ASN A 5 -24.82 -16.38 -26.55
CA ASN A 5 -25.47 -16.02 -25.29
C ASN A 5 -24.54 -16.27 -24.09
N VAL A 6 -23.72 -17.33 -24.12
CA VAL A 6 -22.71 -17.59 -23.07
C VAL A 6 -21.69 -16.45 -23.02
N LEU A 7 -21.18 -16.02 -24.18
CA LEU A 7 -20.22 -14.91 -24.26
C LEU A 7 -20.83 -13.58 -23.79
N GLN A 8 -22.11 -13.34 -24.07
CA GLN A 8 -22.82 -12.16 -23.56
C GLN A 8 -22.95 -12.19 -22.03
N ILE A 9 -23.19 -13.36 -21.43
CA ILE A 9 -23.24 -13.50 -19.97
C ILE A 9 -21.87 -13.24 -19.37
N ILE A 10 -20.80 -13.82 -19.92
CA ILE A 10 -19.42 -13.60 -19.45
C ILE A 10 -19.04 -12.12 -19.56
N GLY A 11 -19.31 -11.49 -20.71
CA GLY A 11 -19.06 -10.06 -20.90
C GLY A 11 -19.92 -9.19 -19.98
N GLY A 12 -21.18 -9.57 -19.74
CA GLY A 12 -22.05 -8.91 -18.78
C GLY A 12 -21.50 -8.97 -17.35
N ILE A 13 -20.94 -10.12 -16.95
CA ILE A 13 -20.25 -10.25 -15.66
C ILE A 13 -19.04 -9.31 -15.62
N ALA A 14 -18.20 -9.28 -16.66
CA ALA A 14 -17.05 -8.38 -16.72
C ALA A 14 -17.45 -6.90 -16.56
N ILE A 15 -18.52 -6.48 -17.26
CA ILE A 15 -19.07 -5.13 -17.15
C ILE A 15 -19.55 -4.84 -15.72
N VAL A 16 -20.35 -5.74 -15.13
CA VAL A 16 -20.88 -5.57 -13.77
C VAL A 16 -19.76 -5.46 -12.76
N LEU A 17 -18.74 -6.32 -12.83
CA LEU A 17 -17.59 -6.28 -11.92
C LEU A 17 -16.76 -5.00 -12.08
N THR A 18 -16.72 -4.42 -13.29
CA THR A 18 -16.04 -3.14 -13.54
C THR A 18 -16.81 -1.95 -12.95
N ILE A 19 -18.13 -1.98 -13.08
CA ILE A 19 -19.00 -0.85 -12.71
C ILE A 19 -19.41 -0.91 -11.23
N ALA A 20 -19.45 -2.09 -10.62
CA ALA A 20 -19.90 -2.28 -9.24
C ALA A 20 -19.21 -1.34 -8.23
N PRO A 21 -17.88 -1.11 -8.28
CA PRO A 21 -17.22 -0.16 -7.37
C PRO A 21 -17.65 1.30 -7.48
N PHE A 22 -18.29 1.70 -8.60
CA PHE A 22 -18.82 3.07 -8.77
C PHE A 22 -20.15 3.29 -8.07
N ILE A 23 -20.80 2.22 -7.59
CA ILE A 23 -21.96 2.35 -6.74
C ILE A 23 -21.48 3.01 -5.44
N ALA A 24 -22.11 4.12 -5.06
CA ALA A 24 -21.83 4.86 -3.82
C ALA A 24 -22.30 4.07 -2.59
N ALA A 25 -21.67 2.91 -2.37
CA ALA A 25 -21.96 1.99 -1.29
C ALA A 25 -20.63 1.41 -0.79
N ASP A 26 -20.32 1.66 0.48
CA ASP A 26 -19.05 1.29 1.09
C ASP A 26 -19.00 -0.18 1.55
N TYR A 27 -19.94 -1.02 1.13
CA TYR A 27 -19.93 -2.42 1.50
C TYR A 27 -18.68 -3.12 0.97
N TRP A 28 -17.96 -3.80 1.85
CA TRP A 28 -16.68 -4.44 1.50
C TRP A 28 -16.78 -5.38 0.28
N TRP A 29 -17.90 -6.09 0.09
CA TRP A 29 -18.10 -7.03 -1.01
C TRP A 29 -18.36 -6.36 -2.36
N ILE A 30 -18.71 -5.06 -2.36
CA ILE A 30 -18.76 -4.22 -3.56
C ILE A 30 -17.35 -3.67 -3.83
N ARG A 31 -16.72 -3.16 -2.77
CA ARG A 31 -15.39 -2.51 -2.81
C ARG A 31 -14.25 -3.49 -3.03
N ILE A 32 -14.47 -4.80 -2.85
CA ILE A 32 -13.47 -5.83 -3.16
C ILE A 32 -13.01 -5.79 -4.61
N PHE A 33 -13.86 -5.32 -5.53
CA PHE A 33 -13.51 -5.18 -6.95
C PHE A 33 -12.62 -3.96 -7.25
N ASP A 34 -12.31 -3.12 -6.24
CA ASP A 34 -11.26 -2.09 -6.31
C ASP A 34 -9.83 -2.63 -6.09
N PHE A 35 -9.65 -3.92 -5.82
CA PHE A 35 -8.33 -4.49 -5.57
C PHE A 35 -7.78 -5.31 -6.76
N PRO A 36 -8.53 -6.25 -7.37
CA PRO A 36 -8.01 -7.17 -8.38
C PRO A 36 -7.99 -6.54 -9.78
N HIS A 37 -7.46 -5.31 -9.92
CA HIS A 37 -7.49 -4.57 -11.18
C HIS A 37 -6.81 -5.31 -12.32
N MET A 38 -5.66 -5.94 -12.05
CA MET A 38 -4.95 -6.71 -13.08
C MET A 38 -5.75 -7.93 -13.52
N GLN A 39 -6.29 -8.71 -12.59
CA GLN A 39 -7.08 -9.91 -12.88
C GLN A 39 -8.35 -9.54 -13.66
N LEU A 40 -9.03 -8.46 -13.24
CA LEU A 40 -10.23 -7.99 -13.89
C LEU A 40 -9.94 -7.43 -15.30
N THR A 41 -8.80 -6.76 -15.50
CA THR A 41 -8.34 -6.31 -16.82
C THR A 41 -8.13 -7.49 -17.76
N ILE A 42 -7.40 -8.52 -17.31
CA ILE A 42 -7.14 -9.73 -18.11
C ILE A 42 -8.45 -10.45 -18.44
N PHE A 43 -9.35 -10.59 -17.46
CA PHE A 43 -10.66 -11.21 -17.65
C PHE A 43 -11.51 -10.44 -18.68
N THR A 44 -11.58 -9.11 -18.56
CA THR A 44 -12.34 -8.25 -19.47
C THR A 44 -11.74 -8.26 -20.87
N ALA A 45 -10.40 -8.27 -21.00
CA ALA A 45 -9.72 -8.40 -22.28
C ALA A 45 -10.03 -9.74 -22.96
N ALA A 46 -9.94 -10.85 -22.22
CA ALA A 46 -10.25 -12.18 -22.73
C ALA A 46 -11.73 -12.30 -23.15
N ALA A 47 -12.65 -11.76 -22.34
CA ALA A 47 -14.08 -11.72 -22.67
C ALA A 47 -14.35 -10.87 -23.93
N THR A 48 -13.68 -9.73 -24.07
CA THR A 48 -13.78 -8.83 -25.23
C THR A 48 -13.31 -9.53 -26.50
N LEU A 49 -12.14 -10.16 -26.46
CA LEU A 49 -11.59 -10.89 -27.59
C LEU A 49 -12.47 -12.10 -27.97
N ALA A 50 -12.95 -12.85 -26.98
CA ALA A 50 -13.83 -13.99 -27.22
C ALA A 50 -15.17 -13.57 -27.84
N TYR A 51 -15.78 -12.47 -27.36
CA TYR A 51 -17.02 -11.94 -27.93
C TYR A 51 -16.81 -11.41 -29.36
N PHE A 52 -15.65 -10.80 -29.65
CA PHE A 52 -15.31 -10.31 -30.99
C PHE A 52 -15.35 -11.43 -32.06
N ILE A 53 -14.95 -12.66 -31.72
CA ILE A 53 -15.01 -13.81 -32.65
C ILE A 53 -16.45 -14.15 -33.11
N LYS A 54 -17.46 -13.78 -32.32
CA LYS A 54 -18.89 -14.01 -32.62
C LYS A 54 -19.66 -12.72 -32.91
N PHE A 55 -18.94 -11.64 -33.20
CA PHE A 55 -19.52 -10.35 -33.56
C PHE A 55 -20.27 -10.43 -34.90
N ASP A 56 -21.52 -9.98 -34.90
CA ASP A 56 -22.36 -9.89 -36.09
C ASP A 56 -22.49 -8.42 -36.54
N ILE A 57 -21.84 -8.11 -37.66
CA ILE A 57 -21.78 -6.77 -38.28
C ILE A 57 -23.19 -6.24 -38.63
N LYS A 58 -24.19 -7.10 -38.81
CA LYS A 58 -25.54 -6.65 -39.16
C LYS A 58 -26.36 -6.19 -37.95
N TRP A 59 -25.88 -6.45 -36.72
CA TRP A 59 -26.66 -6.24 -35.51
C TRP A 59 -26.16 -5.05 -34.70
N ALA A 60 -26.96 -3.98 -34.64
CA ALA A 60 -26.65 -2.79 -33.85
C ALA A 60 -26.42 -3.09 -32.35
N LYS A 61 -27.05 -4.14 -31.82
CA LYS A 61 -26.86 -4.58 -30.42
C LYS A 61 -25.43 -5.08 -30.14
N ASP A 62 -24.78 -5.70 -31.12
CA ASP A 62 -23.41 -6.18 -30.97
C ASP A 62 -22.44 -5.01 -30.92
N TYR A 63 -22.66 -3.97 -31.72
CA TYR A 63 -21.88 -2.72 -31.63
C TYR A 63 -22.01 -2.08 -30.25
N ALA A 64 -23.24 -1.94 -29.72
CA ALA A 64 -23.46 -1.37 -28.41
C ALA A 64 -22.74 -2.17 -27.31
N PHE A 65 -22.93 -3.49 -27.29
CA PHE A 65 -22.31 -4.37 -26.29
C PHE A 65 -20.78 -4.35 -26.37
N MET A 66 -20.22 -4.45 -27.58
CA MET A 66 -18.77 -4.37 -27.80
C MET A 66 -18.20 -3.02 -27.36
N SER A 67 -18.90 -1.92 -27.65
CA SER A 67 -18.46 -0.57 -27.27
C SER A 67 -18.38 -0.42 -25.75
N ILE A 68 -19.36 -0.97 -25.01
CA ILE A 68 -19.35 -0.97 -23.54
C ILE A 68 -18.18 -1.82 -23.02
N MET A 69 -17.94 -3.01 -23.58
CA MET A 69 -16.83 -3.87 -23.20
C MET A 69 -15.47 -3.19 -23.40
N ILE A 70 -15.29 -2.54 -24.56
CA ILE A 70 -14.09 -1.77 -24.88
C ILE A 70 -13.92 -0.60 -23.91
N ALA A 71 -14.99 0.14 -23.60
CA ALA A 71 -14.95 1.23 -22.64
C ALA A 71 -14.53 0.74 -21.23
N CYS A 72 -15.10 -0.38 -20.76
CA CYS A 72 -14.69 -1.02 -19.51
C CYS A 72 -13.21 -1.44 -19.54
N LEU A 73 -12.75 -2.04 -20.64
CA LEU A 73 -11.36 -2.45 -20.81
C LEU A 73 -10.41 -1.25 -20.78
N VAL A 74 -10.71 -0.19 -21.53
CA VAL A 74 -9.91 1.06 -21.55
C VAL A 74 -9.85 1.66 -20.16
N PHE A 75 -10.99 1.75 -19.46
CA PHE A 75 -11.04 2.24 -18.08
C PHE A 75 -10.12 1.44 -17.16
N GLN A 76 -10.19 0.11 -17.20
CA GLN A 76 -9.33 -0.75 -16.38
C GLN A 76 -7.85 -0.62 -16.74
N VAL A 77 -7.53 -0.55 -18.04
CA VAL A 77 -6.15 -0.33 -18.53
C VAL A 77 -5.58 0.98 -18.00
N VAL A 78 -6.35 2.07 -18.04
CA VAL A 78 -5.96 3.36 -17.46
C VAL A 78 -5.68 3.22 -15.96
N LYS A 79 -6.49 2.45 -15.23
CA LYS A 79 -6.31 2.23 -13.78
C LYS A 79 -5.06 1.41 -13.45
N ILE A 80 -4.68 0.44 -14.28
CA ILE A 80 -3.47 -0.38 -14.04
C ILE A 80 -2.20 0.27 -14.59
N TYR A 81 -2.30 1.19 -15.54
CA TYR A 81 -1.17 1.78 -16.25
C TYR A 81 -0.05 2.30 -15.31
N PRO A 82 -0.34 3.08 -14.23
CA PRO A 82 0.68 3.59 -13.31
C PRO A 82 1.52 2.49 -12.63
N TYR A 83 1.00 1.27 -12.56
CA TYR A 83 1.69 0.12 -11.95
C TYR A 83 2.44 -0.75 -12.97
N THR A 84 2.55 -0.30 -14.22
CA THR A 84 3.27 -1.01 -15.28
C THR A 84 4.65 -0.38 -15.53
N PRO A 85 5.62 -1.14 -16.08
CA PRO A 85 6.93 -0.60 -16.46
C PRO A 85 6.90 0.49 -17.54
N LEU A 86 5.73 0.71 -18.18
CA LEU A 86 5.53 1.72 -19.22
C LEU A 86 5.16 3.09 -18.65
N ALA A 87 4.70 3.14 -17.39
CA ALA A 87 4.38 4.41 -16.75
C ALA A 87 5.63 5.17 -16.32
N GLU A 88 5.51 6.50 -16.31
CA GLU A 88 6.51 7.37 -15.73
C GLU A 88 6.61 7.12 -14.21
N LYS A 89 7.84 7.20 -13.67
CA LYS A 89 8.05 7.05 -12.23
C LYS A 89 7.65 8.35 -11.53
N ASP A 90 6.82 8.25 -10.50
CA ASP A 90 6.49 9.40 -9.63
C ASP A 90 7.70 9.90 -8.82
N VAL A 91 8.64 8.98 -8.53
CA VAL A 91 9.89 9.29 -7.82
C VAL A 91 11.06 8.96 -8.75
N LEU A 92 11.76 10.01 -9.17
CA LEU A 92 12.94 9.90 -10.03
C LEU A 92 14.16 9.48 -9.21
N ASP A 93 15.13 8.88 -9.91
CA ASP A 93 16.42 8.55 -9.31
C ASP A 93 17.16 9.85 -8.92
N SER A 94 17.77 9.86 -7.73
CA SER A 94 18.45 11.04 -7.21
C SER A 94 19.68 11.39 -8.04
N THR A 95 19.83 12.67 -8.39
CA THR A 95 21.06 13.22 -8.99
C THR A 95 22.08 13.67 -7.94
N ILE A 96 21.70 13.66 -6.66
CA ILE A 96 22.56 14.06 -5.54
C ILE A 96 23.51 12.91 -5.21
N THR A 97 24.80 13.15 -5.35
CA THR A 97 25.87 12.18 -5.03
C THR A 97 26.53 12.44 -3.68
N ASP A 98 26.30 13.62 -3.08
CA ASP A 98 26.85 13.99 -1.78
C ASP A 98 26.24 13.14 -0.67
N GLN A 99 27.06 12.29 -0.05
CA GLN A 99 26.64 11.38 1.01
C GLN A 99 26.06 12.12 2.22
N ASN A 100 26.51 13.34 2.50
CA ASN A 100 26.01 14.17 3.61
C ASN A 100 24.58 14.69 3.39
N ARG A 101 24.05 14.52 2.17
CA ARG A 101 22.70 14.88 1.75
C ARG A 101 21.86 13.66 1.38
N THR A 102 22.34 12.46 1.73
CA THR A 102 21.64 11.20 1.54
C THR A 102 21.40 10.51 2.87
N PHE A 103 20.39 9.64 2.90
CA PHE A 103 20.11 8.81 4.06
C PHE A 103 19.63 7.43 3.63
N LYS A 104 19.63 6.50 4.59
CA LYS A 104 19.13 5.14 4.43
C LYS A 104 18.03 4.96 5.47
N LEU A 105 16.83 4.63 5.03
CA LEU A 105 15.70 4.35 5.88
C LEU A 105 15.39 2.86 5.81
N LEU A 106 15.32 2.20 6.95
CA LEU A 106 14.79 0.85 7.08
C LEU A 106 13.46 0.92 7.82
N VAL A 107 12.40 0.38 7.21
CA VAL A 107 11.09 0.24 7.85
C VAL A 107 10.79 -1.24 7.97
N ALA A 108 10.50 -1.71 9.18
CA ALA A 108 10.15 -3.10 9.44
C ALA A 108 8.89 -3.19 10.31
N ASN A 109 7.84 -3.76 9.73
CA ASN A 109 6.74 -4.32 10.52
C ASN A 109 7.21 -5.67 11.06
N VAL A 110 7.39 -5.76 12.38
CA VAL A 110 8.04 -6.92 13.00
C VAL A 110 7.09 -8.10 13.23
N LEU A 111 5.79 -7.90 12.99
CA LEU A 111 4.69 -8.76 13.40
C LEU A 111 4.74 -9.03 14.91
N GLN A 112 3.93 -8.34 15.73
CA GLN A 112 4.09 -8.32 17.20
C GLN A 112 4.30 -9.71 17.86
N LYS A 113 3.62 -10.74 17.37
CA LYS A 113 3.72 -12.13 17.90
C LYS A 113 5.03 -12.85 17.54
N ASN A 114 5.79 -12.36 16.57
CA ASN A 114 7.08 -12.88 16.19
C ASN A 114 8.09 -12.70 17.34
N LYS A 115 8.98 -13.67 17.53
CA LYS A 115 9.98 -13.69 18.61
C LYS A 115 11.43 -13.77 18.09
N LYS A 116 11.62 -13.65 16.77
CA LYS A 116 12.94 -13.66 16.12
C LYS A 116 13.60 -12.27 16.16
N HIS A 117 13.92 -11.79 17.37
CA HIS A 117 14.51 -10.46 17.57
C HIS A 117 15.91 -10.36 16.97
N GLU A 118 16.71 -11.42 17.08
CA GLU A 118 18.08 -11.49 16.59
C GLU A 118 18.13 -11.34 15.07
N ALA A 119 17.21 -11.97 14.35
CA ALA A 119 17.13 -11.85 12.89
C ALA A 119 16.85 -10.40 12.45
N LEU A 120 16.04 -9.64 13.21
CA LEU A 120 15.85 -8.21 12.95
C LEU A 120 17.15 -7.44 13.18
N LEU A 121 17.85 -7.72 14.29
CA LEU A 121 19.11 -7.03 14.62
C LEU A 121 20.20 -7.31 13.58
N GLU A 122 20.31 -8.56 13.10
CA GLU A 122 21.22 -8.95 12.02
C GLU A 122 20.92 -8.20 10.72
N GLU A 123 19.65 -8.05 10.35
CA GLU A 123 19.26 -7.24 9.18
C GLU A 123 19.58 -5.75 9.38
N VAL A 124 19.31 -5.20 10.57
CA VAL A 124 19.66 -3.80 10.89
C VAL A 124 21.17 -3.58 10.78
N GLU A 125 21.98 -4.50 11.29
CA GLU A 125 23.44 -4.44 11.18
C GLU A 125 23.90 -4.56 9.72
N ALA A 126 23.35 -5.52 8.97
CA ALA A 126 23.73 -5.76 7.57
C ALA A 126 23.37 -4.59 6.63
N LYS A 127 22.23 -3.93 6.86
CA LYS A 127 21.80 -2.78 6.04
C LYS A 127 22.40 -1.45 6.50
N ASP A 128 22.76 -1.37 7.78
CA ASP A 128 23.30 -0.20 8.46
C ASP A 128 22.50 1.09 8.14
N PRO A 129 21.18 1.14 8.45
CA PRO A 129 20.37 2.31 8.11
C PRO A 129 20.77 3.52 8.96
N HIS A 130 20.45 4.71 8.45
CA HIS A 130 20.58 5.97 9.20
C HIS A 130 19.36 6.21 10.08
N ILE A 131 18.19 5.78 9.61
CA ILE A 131 16.90 5.89 10.29
C ILE A 131 16.23 4.52 10.25
N LEU A 132 15.72 4.06 11.38
CA LEU A 132 15.05 2.78 11.55
C LEU A 132 13.66 3.01 12.15
N LEU A 133 12.63 2.58 11.46
CA LEU A 133 11.25 2.59 11.94
C LEU A 133 10.77 1.15 12.12
N LEU A 134 10.38 0.81 13.35
CA LEU A 134 9.80 -0.49 13.68
C LEU A 134 8.32 -0.32 14.00
N LEU A 135 7.49 -1.16 13.37
CA LEU A 135 6.04 -1.17 13.53
C LEU A 135 5.61 -2.48 14.20
N GLU A 136 4.45 -2.45 14.86
CA GLU A 136 3.87 -3.56 15.63
C GLU A 136 4.72 -4.03 16.81
N THR A 137 5.38 -3.10 17.50
CA THR A 137 6.26 -3.42 18.63
C THR A 137 5.53 -3.32 19.96
N ASP A 138 5.61 -4.37 20.78
CA ASP A 138 5.19 -4.35 22.17
C ASP A 138 6.38 -4.15 23.13
N LYS A 139 6.13 -4.30 24.43
CA LYS A 139 7.18 -4.17 25.45
C LYS A 139 8.25 -5.26 25.31
N ASP A 140 7.87 -6.48 24.90
CA ASP A 140 8.84 -7.56 24.69
C ASP A 140 9.83 -7.17 23.59
N TRP A 141 9.31 -6.67 22.46
CA TRP A 141 10.13 -6.17 21.36
C TRP A 141 11.07 -5.05 21.80
N LEU A 142 10.54 -4.03 22.48
CA LEU A 142 11.34 -2.90 22.96
C LEU A 142 12.48 -3.37 23.87
N ASN A 143 12.17 -4.25 24.83
CA ASN A 143 13.15 -4.77 25.79
C ASN A 143 14.25 -5.61 25.12
N ALA A 144 13.90 -6.38 24.08
CA ALA A 144 14.84 -7.23 23.37
C ALA A 144 15.83 -6.43 22.50
N ILE A 145 15.36 -5.37 21.83
CA ILE A 145 16.17 -4.67 20.82
C ILE A 145 16.87 -3.42 21.36
N ALA A 146 16.27 -2.72 22.34
CA ALA A 146 16.78 -1.44 22.82
C ALA A 146 18.24 -1.50 23.33
N PRO A 147 18.70 -2.56 24.03
CA PRO A 147 20.09 -2.64 24.49
C PRO A 147 21.12 -2.63 23.35
N THR A 148 20.75 -3.15 22.18
CA THR A 148 21.60 -3.19 20.99
C THR A 148 21.47 -1.89 20.20
N LEU A 149 20.24 -1.45 19.90
CA LEU A 149 20.01 -0.29 19.05
C LEU A 149 20.46 1.03 19.69
N SER A 150 20.28 1.20 21.01
CA SER A 150 20.58 2.48 21.68
C SER A 150 22.07 2.84 21.65
N LYS A 151 22.96 1.87 21.36
CA LYS A 151 24.40 2.10 21.21
C LYS A 151 24.74 2.81 19.90
N ASN A 152 24.00 2.50 18.83
CA ASN A 152 24.30 2.96 17.47
C ASN A 152 23.33 4.05 16.99
N TYR A 153 22.17 4.17 17.63
CA TYR A 153 21.11 5.14 17.31
C TYR A 153 20.83 6.03 18.52
N PRO A 154 21.59 7.13 18.70
CA PRO A 154 21.47 8.01 19.87
C PRO A 154 20.15 8.80 19.93
N HIS A 155 19.43 8.92 18.82
CA HIS A 155 18.15 9.62 18.76
C HIS A 155 17.01 8.61 18.66
N TYR A 156 16.02 8.75 19.53
CA TYR A 156 14.91 7.81 19.63
C TYR A 156 13.60 8.51 19.99
N LYS A 157 12.50 8.05 19.37
CA LYS A 157 11.14 8.35 19.76
C LYS A 157 10.27 7.13 19.51
N GLY A 158 9.46 6.71 20.46
CA GLY A 158 8.59 5.58 20.23
C GLY A 158 7.63 5.30 21.36
N ILE A 159 6.63 4.48 21.06
CA ILE A 159 5.66 3.95 22.00
C ILE A 159 5.43 2.47 21.68
N SER A 160 5.72 1.60 22.64
CA SER A 160 5.38 0.18 22.55
C SER A 160 3.93 -0.03 22.99
N LEU A 161 3.13 -0.76 22.22
CA LEU A 161 1.72 -1.02 22.53
C LEU A 161 1.39 -2.50 22.31
N ASP A 162 0.54 -3.05 23.17
CA ASP A 162 0.11 -4.45 23.10
C ASP A 162 -1.07 -4.68 22.11
N ASN A 163 -1.33 -3.71 21.23
CA ASN A 163 -2.48 -3.66 20.32
C ASN A 163 -2.09 -3.72 18.83
N THR A 164 -0.89 -4.18 18.49
CA THR A 164 -0.31 -4.23 17.14
C THR A 164 0.01 -2.88 16.49
N TYR A 165 -0.14 -1.76 17.21
CA TYR A 165 0.17 -0.44 16.66
C TYR A 165 1.35 0.26 17.31
N GLY A 166 2.11 -0.42 18.18
CA GLY A 166 3.32 0.16 18.73
C GLY A 166 4.34 0.51 17.63
N MET A 167 5.05 1.61 17.84
CA MET A 167 5.93 2.22 16.84
C MET A 167 7.20 2.75 17.51
N LEU A 168 8.37 2.35 17.00
CA LEU A 168 9.68 2.78 17.50
C LEU A 168 10.51 3.39 16.37
N LEU A 169 10.88 4.65 16.51
CA LEU A 169 11.77 5.38 15.60
C LEU A 169 13.15 5.54 16.26
N TYR A 170 14.17 4.98 15.62
CA TYR A 170 15.58 5.13 15.97
C TYR A 170 16.31 5.87 14.84
N SER A 171 17.25 6.74 15.19
CA SER A 171 17.99 7.54 14.22
C SER A 171 19.44 7.80 14.66
N LYS A 172 20.35 7.72 13.70
CA LYS A 172 21.74 8.21 13.81
C LYS A 172 21.81 9.73 13.71
N PHE A 173 20.83 10.32 13.04
CA PHE A 173 20.73 11.76 12.80
C PHE A 173 19.83 12.43 13.85
N PRO A 174 20.07 13.71 14.20
CA PRO A 174 19.23 14.44 15.14
C PRO A 174 17.76 14.44 14.72
N LEU A 175 16.90 14.14 15.70
CA LEU A 175 15.45 14.28 15.61
C LEU A 175 15.07 15.58 16.35
N GLU A 176 14.68 16.61 15.61
CA GLU A 176 14.21 17.88 16.17
C GLU A 176 12.70 17.79 16.45
N GLU A 177 12.32 18.15 17.68
CA GLU A 177 10.92 18.13 18.18
C GLU A 177 10.12 16.85 17.91
N PRO A 178 10.64 15.63 18.19
CA PRO A 178 9.90 14.41 17.87
C PRO A 178 8.64 14.30 18.73
N LYS A 179 7.47 14.21 18.07
CA LYS A 179 6.14 14.14 18.68
C LYS A 179 5.46 12.82 18.32
N ILE A 180 4.64 12.33 19.24
CA ILE A 180 3.72 11.20 18.99
C ILE A 180 2.32 11.78 18.95
N HIS A 181 1.58 11.47 17.91
CA HIS A 181 0.19 11.88 17.71
C HIS A 181 -0.71 10.68 17.54
N PHE A 182 -2.01 10.87 17.78
CA PHE A 182 -3.06 9.88 17.56
C PHE A 182 -4.07 10.48 16.56
N GLN A 183 -3.60 10.75 15.33
CA GLN A 183 -4.37 11.51 14.34
C GLN A 183 -5.45 10.67 13.63
N ILE A 184 -5.26 9.36 13.55
CA ILE A 184 -6.21 8.43 12.90
C ILE A 184 -7.23 7.94 13.91
N ASP A 185 -6.76 7.45 15.07
CA ASP A 185 -7.58 6.91 16.16
C ASP A 185 -6.78 7.03 17.48
N ASP A 186 -7.47 7.16 18.61
CA ASP A 186 -6.87 7.32 19.95
C ASP A 186 -5.97 6.13 20.36
N SER A 187 -6.06 5.00 19.66
CA SER A 187 -5.26 3.79 19.88
C SER A 187 -4.16 3.55 18.84
N ILE A 188 -4.08 4.38 17.79
CA ILE A 188 -3.14 4.25 16.67
C ILE A 188 -2.17 5.44 16.66
N PRO A 189 -0.91 5.24 17.12
CA PRO A 189 0.06 6.30 17.15
C PRO A 189 0.64 6.58 15.75
N SER A 190 1.13 7.80 15.61
CA SER A 190 1.94 8.29 14.51
C SER A 190 3.10 9.09 15.09
N ILE A 191 4.24 9.13 14.40
CA ILE A 191 5.41 9.90 14.82
C ILE A 191 5.68 10.99 13.80
N GLU A 192 5.86 12.21 14.29
CA GLU A 192 6.30 13.37 13.53
C GLU A 192 7.64 13.85 14.08
N SER A 193 8.59 14.15 13.21
CA SER A 193 9.87 14.77 13.61
C SER A 193 10.50 15.48 12.42
N VAL A 194 11.29 16.52 12.67
CA VAL A 194 12.23 17.04 11.68
C VAL A 194 13.55 16.27 11.84
N VAL A 195 14.11 15.78 10.73
CA VAL A 195 15.41 15.09 10.70
C VAL A 195 16.45 16.02 10.12
N GLN A 196 17.59 16.19 10.82
CA GLN A 196 18.71 16.99 10.34
C GLN A 196 19.81 16.09 9.76
N LEU A 197 20.13 16.26 8.48
CA LEU A 197 21.21 15.54 7.80
C LEU A 197 22.60 16.10 8.19
N PRO A 198 23.69 15.35 7.95
CA PRO A 198 25.05 15.82 8.23
C PRO A 198 25.43 17.12 7.52
N SER A 199 24.85 17.38 6.34
CA SER A 199 25.00 18.64 5.60
C SER A 199 24.36 19.85 6.28
N GLY A 200 23.48 19.64 7.26
CA GLY A 200 22.61 20.65 7.86
C GLY A 200 21.24 20.77 7.20
N ASP A 201 21.03 20.12 6.04
CA ASP A 201 19.71 20.03 5.39
C ASP A 201 18.70 19.34 6.32
N ARG A 202 17.43 19.75 6.21
CA ARG A 202 16.34 19.26 7.06
C ARG A 202 15.20 18.74 6.23
N PHE A 203 14.54 17.68 6.69
CA PHE A 203 13.28 17.21 6.14
C PHE A 203 12.33 16.76 7.25
N GLU A 204 11.03 16.84 6.98
CA GLU A 204 9.99 16.36 7.88
C GLU A 204 9.73 14.87 7.65
N LEU A 205 9.70 14.10 8.73
CA LEU A 205 9.38 12.69 8.73
C LEU A 205 8.02 12.49 9.42
N TYR A 206 7.09 11.92 8.67
CA TYR A 206 5.81 11.44 9.17
C TYR A 206 5.75 9.92 9.07
N ALA A 207 5.66 9.24 10.21
CA ALA A 207 5.52 7.79 10.29
C ALA A 207 4.12 7.41 10.74
N ILE A 208 3.43 6.62 9.92
CA ILE A 208 2.05 6.17 10.14
C ILE A 208 1.93 4.66 9.92
N HIS A 209 1.05 4.00 10.67
CA HIS A 209 0.67 2.59 10.48
C HIS A 209 -0.86 2.46 10.57
N PRO A 210 -1.59 2.79 9.50
CA PRO A 210 -3.04 2.84 9.51
C PRO A 210 -3.67 1.43 9.62
N THR A 211 -4.91 1.37 10.10
CA THR A 211 -5.70 0.14 10.19
C THR A 211 -5.82 -0.54 8.82
N PRO A 212 -5.58 -1.86 8.72
CA PRO A 212 -5.88 -2.58 7.49
C PRO A 212 -7.40 -2.58 7.24
N PRO A 213 -7.86 -2.63 5.98
CA PRO A 213 -9.28 -2.83 5.70
C PRO A 213 -9.71 -4.20 6.26
N MET A 214 -10.58 -4.23 7.27
CA MET A 214 -10.98 -5.44 8.00
C MET A 214 -12.48 -5.77 7.82
N PRO A 215 -12.86 -6.52 6.76
CA PRO A 215 -14.26 -6.89 6.49
C PRO A 215 -14.96 -7.65 7.62
N GLN A 216 -14.19 -8.34 8.47
CA GLN A 216 -14.72 -9.13 9.59
C GLN A 216 -15.12 -8.26 10.79
N HIS A 217 -14.54 -7.07 10.93
CA HIS A 217 -14.76 -6.17 12.06
C HIS A 217 -15.58 -4.93 11.67
N ASN A 218 -15.56 -4.54 10.39
CA ASN A 218 -16.42 -3.49 9.85
C ASN A 218 -17.08 -3.93 8.52
N PRO A 219 -18.42 -3.95 8.42
CA PRO A 219 -19.10 -4.25 7.15
C PRO A 219 -18.87 -3.16 6.08
N MET A 220 -18.42 -1.97 6.48
CA MET A 220 -18.03 -0.85 5.62
C MET A 220 -16.52 -0.84 5.38
N SER A 221 -16.11 -0.42 4.20
CA SER A 221 -14.69 -0.29 3.78
C SER A 221 -14.02 1.00 4.29
N THR A 222 -14.75 1.84 5.01
CA THR A 222 -14.29 3.12 5.55
C THR A 222 -14.45 3.13 7.08
N ASP A 223 -13.34 3.30 7.79
CA ASP A 223 -13.25 3.68 9.21
C ASP A 223 -12.85 5.17 9.33
N ARG A 224 -13.40 6.05 8.49
CA ARG A 224 -13.02 7.46 8.44
C ARG A 224 -13.94 8.35 9.25
#